data_AF-A0A2V8DR73-F1
#
_entry.id   AF-A0A2V8DR73-F1
#
_cell.length_a   1.000
_cell.length_b   1.000
_cell.length_c   1.000
_cell.angle_alpha   90.00
_cell.angle_beta   90.00
_cell.angle_gamma   90.00
#
_symmetry.space_group_name_H-M   'P 1'
#
loop_
_entity.id
_entity.type
_entity.pdbx_description
1 polymer ?
#
loop_
_entity_poly.entity_id
_entity_poly.type
_entity_poly.pdbx_seq_one_letter_code
_entity_poly.pdbx_strand_id
1 'polypeptide(L)'
;MLRAFSPDQPTIAQAGIRADQGGWRIDATREQTIRLFEAEHPDVEQCLLSYRAELRTEGLNGRAFLEMWCRLPGRGEFFSKGHQQAVSGTANWARYEIPFYLKEGQKPDLIKLNLTVEGAGTVWIKNIELLKTPLAS
;
A
#
# COMPACT_ATOMS: atom_id res chain seq x y z
N MET A 1 -1.51 -5.64 -15.00
CA MET A 1 -2.16 -5.34 -13.70
C MET A 1 -2.44 -6.67 -13.01
N LEU A 2 -2.09 -6.82 -11.72
CA LEU A 2 -2.32 -8.06 -10.97
C LEU A 2 -3.63 -8.00 -10.19
N ARG A 3 -3.84 -6.93 -9.42
CA ARG A 3 -5.11 -6.60 -8.75
C ARG A 3 -5.32 -5.10 -8.72
N ALA A 4 -6.59 -4.68 -8.72
CA ALA A 4 -7.02 -3.32 -8.41
C ALA A 4 -8.10 -3.41 -7.35
N PHE A 5 -8.16 -2.42 -6.46
CA PHE A 5 -9.08 -2.40 -5.34
C PHE A 5 -9.95 -1.16 -5.38
N SER A 6 -11.23 -1.34 -5.05
CA SER A 6 -12.24 -0.29 -5.08
C SER A 6 -13.02 -0.21 -3.75
N PRO A 7 -13.63 0.94 -3.43
CA PRO A 7 -14.31 1.16 -2.13
C PRO A 7 -15.51 0.26 -1.84
N ASP A 8 -16.02 -0.48 -2.81
CA ASP A 8 -17.02 -1.54 -2.64
C ASP A 8 -16.45 -2.81 -1.99
N GLN A 9 -15.11 -2.94 -1.97
CA GLN A 9 -14.41 -4.01 -1.27
C GLN A 9 -14.05 -3.56 0.16
N PRO A 10 -14.37 -4.36 1.19
CA PRO A 10 -13.98 -4.05 2.55
C PRO A 10 -12.46 -4.12 2.70
N THR A 11 -11.89 -3.13 3.38
CA THR A 11 -10.49 -3.15 3.81
C THR A 11 -10.28 -4.11 4.97
N ILE A 12 -9.05 -4.54 5.25
CA ILE A 12 -8.76 -5.41 6.40
C ILE A 12 -8.97 -4.65 7.71
N ALA A 13 -8.43 -3.43 7.81
CA ALA A 13 -8.77 -2.50 8.87
C ALA A 13 -10.19 -1.95 8.65
N GLN A 14 -11.01 -1.95 9.70
CA GLN A 14 -12.39 -1.44 9.65
C GLN A 14 -12.58 -0.20 10.54
N ALA A 15 -11.79 -0.07 11.60
CA ALA A 15 -11.83 1.08 12.50
C ALA A 15 -11.04 2.26 11.92
N GLY A 16 -11.62 3.47 11.97
CA GLY A 16 -10.93 4.71 11.58
C GLY A 16 -10.76 4.93 10.07
N ILE A 17 -11.38 4.07 9.25
CA ILE A 17 -11.37 4.15 7.79
C ILE A 17 -12.81 4.13 7.26
N ARG A 18 -13.11 4.96 6.25
CA ARG A 18 -14.43 4.98 5.59
C ARG A 18 -14.28 5.30 4.11
N ALA A 19 -15.24 4.85 3.30
CA ALA A 19 -15.32 5.25 1.90
C ALA A 19 -15.59 6.77 1.79
N ASP A 20 -14.81 7.45 0.95
CA ASP A 20 -14.97 8.88 0.64
C ASP A 20 -14.26 9.21 -0.69
N GLN A 21 -14.82 10.11 -1.49
CA GLN A 21 -14.22 10.62 -2.74
C GLN A 21 -13.70 9.52 -3.71
N GLY A 22 -14.40 8.39 -3.81
CA GLY A 22 -14.00 7.26 -4.67
C GLY A 22 -12.80 6.46 -4.15
N GLY A 23 -12.42 6.67 -2.89
CA GLY A 23 -11.37 5.95 -2.18
C GLY A 23 -11.74 5.77 -0.72
N TRP A 24 -10.73 5.86 0.15
CA TRP A 24 -10.87 5.77 1.59
C TRP A 24 -10.30 7.01 2.26
N ARG A 25 -11.02 7.52 3.26
CA ARG A 25 -10.57 8.54 4.19
C ARG A 25 -10.20 7.91 5.53
N ILE A 26 -9.05 8.34 6.05
CA ILE A 26 -8.50 7.91 7.34
C ILE A 26 -8.25 9.17 8.18
N ASP A 27 -8.87 9.23 9.35
CA ASP A 27 -8.63 10.29 10.34
C ASP A 27 -7.69 9.72 11.40
N ALA A 28 -6.39 10.06 11.32
CA ALA A 28 -5.37 9.57 12.22
C ALA A 28 -5.19 10.51 13.41
N THR A 29 -5.18 9.96 14.62
CA THR A 29 -4.89 10.72 15.85
C THR A 29 -3.48 10.45 16.39
N ARG A 30 -2.80 9.43 15.86
CA ARG A 30 -1.45 8.98 16.23
C ARG A 30 -0.88 8.11 15.13
N GLU A 31 0.39 7.75 15.29
CA GLU A 31 1.06 6.76 14.45
C GLU A 31 0.27 5.44 14.38
N GLN A 32 0.02 4.98 13.17
CA GLN A 32 -0.64 3.71 12.89
C GLN A 32 -0.33 3.21 11.47
N THR A 33 -0.35 1.89 11.31
CA THR A 33 -0.36 1.24 9.99
C THR A 33 -1.76 0.71 9.72
N ILE A 34 -2.36 1.20 8.65
CA ILE A 34 -3.67 0.79 8.16
C ILE A 34 -3.47 -0.38 7.20
N ARG A 35 -3.98 -1.56 7.59
CA ARG A 35 -4.00 -2.75 6.72
C ARG A 35 -5.16 -2.61 5.74
N LEU A 36 -4.86 -2.45 4.46
CA LEU A 36 -5.88 -2.19 3.45
C LEU A 36 -6.33 -3.49 2.81
N PHE A 37 -5.42 -4.18 2.12
CA PHE A 37 -5.75 -5.37 1.34
C PHE A 37 -4.66 -6.42 1.39
N GLU A 38 -5.05 -7.64 1.04
CA GLU A 38 -4.16 -8.77 0.86
C GLU A 38 -4.40 -9.43 -0.50
N ALA A 39 -3.32 -9.92 -1.11
CA ALA A 39 -3.36 -10.81 -2.26
C ALA A 39 -2.79 -12.16 -1.83
N GLU A 40 -3.67 -13.11 -1.58
CA GLU A 40 -3.32 -14.50 -1.28
C GLU A 40 -2.97 -15.25 -2.56
N HIS A 41 -1.97 -16.14 -2.45
CA HIS A 41 -1.48 -17.02 -3.51
C HIS A 41 -1.40 -16.32 -4.90
N PRO A 42 -0.66 -15.21 -5.02
CA PRO A 42 -0.64 -14.38 -6.23
C PRO A 42 -0.02 -15.06 -7.46
N ASP A 43 0.65 -16.20 -7.30
CA ASP A 43 1.36 -16.96 -8.35
C ASP A 43 2.31 -16.08 -9.19
N VAL A 44 3.22 -15.39 -8.48
CA VAL A 44 4.21 -14.49 -9.08
C VAL A 44 5.63 -14.86 -8.69
N GLU A 45 6.56 -14.65 -9.62
CA GLU A 45 8.00 -14.90 -9.50
C GLU A 45 8.69 -14.10 -10.63
N GLN A 46 10.02 -13.89 -10.52
CA GLN A 46 10.84 -13.26 -11.55
C GLN A 46 10.20 -11.98 -12.11
N CYS A 47 9.75 -11.11 -11.20
CA CYS A 47 9.05 -9.90 -11.55
C CYS A 47 9.38 -8.74 -10.60
N LEU A 48 9.17 -7.53 -11.10
CA LEU A 48 8.99 -6.35 -10.28
C LEU A 48 7.51 -6.23 -9.92
N LEU A 49 7.20 -6.26 -8.63
CA LEU A 49 5.91 -5.83 -8.12
C LEU A 49 5.93 -4.32 -7.90
N SER A 50 4.89 -3.62 -8.35
CA SER A 50 4.66 -2.21 -8.02
C SER A 50 3.36 -2.08 -7.26
N TYR A 51 3.43 -1.54 -6.03
CA TYR A 51 2.25 -1.10 -5.29
C TYR A 51 2.05 0.40 -5.54
N ARG A 52 0.94 0.75 -6.19
CA ARG A 52 0.59 2.11 -6.60
C ARG A 52 -0.70 2.56 -5.94
N ALA A 53 -0.74 3.84 -5.54
CA ALA A 53 -1.98 4.51 -5.14
C ALA A 53 -1.85 6.03 -5.33
N GLU A 54 -2.97 6.75 -5.25
CA GLU A 54 -2.97 8.20 -5.08
C GLU A 54 -3.24 8.56 -3.62
N LEU A 55 -2.49 9.53 -3.09
CA LEU A 55 -2.64 10.05 -1.74
C LEU A 55 -2.98 11.54 -1.76
N ARG A 56 -3.79 11.97 -0.79
CA ARG A 56 -4.08 13.37 -0.45
C ARG A 56 -4.03 13.50 1.07
N THR A 57 -3.61 14.65 1.58
CA THR A 57 -3.60 14.91 3.03
C THR A 57 -4.19 16.26 3.37
N GLU A 58 -4.71 16.38 4.59
CA GLU A 58 -5.16 17.64 5.16
C GLU A 58 -4.70 17.71 6.62
N GLY A 59 -3.92 18.75 6.93
CA GLY A 59 -3.43 19.00 8.27
C GLY A 59 -2.58 17.88 8.87
N LEU A 60 -1.90 17.06 8.05
CA LEU A 60 -1.10 15.95 8.54
C LEU A 60 0.19 16.45 9.23
N ASN A 61 0.18 16.42 10.56
CA ASN A 61 1.37 16.62 11.38
C ASN A 61 2.12 15.29 11.49
N GLY A 62 3.17 15.15 10.68
CA GLY A 62 3.90 13.91 10.45
C GLY A 62 3.91 13.55 8.97
N ARG A 63 3.81 12.27 8.62
CA ARG A 63 3.86 11.83 7.21
C ARG A 63 3.10 10.53 6.97
N ALA A 64 2.68 10.28 5.74
CA ALA A 64 2.05 9.04 5.32
C ALA A 64 2.75 8.46 4.07
N PHE A 65 2.88 7.14 4.00
CA PHE A 65 3.53 6.46 2.89
C PHE A 65 3.00 5.04 2.68
N LEU A 66 3.13 4.55 1.45
CA LEU A 66 2.77 3.18 1.08
C LEU A 66 3.75 2.18 1.73
N GLU A 67 3.21 1.03 2.12
CA GLU A 67 3.97 -0.07 2.72
C GLU A 67 3.45 -1.41 2.17
N MET A 68 4.34 -2.24 1.63
CA MET A 68 4.02 -3.54 1.06
C MET A 68 4.86 -4.63 1.73
N TRP A 69 4.23 -5.74 2.12
CA TRP A 69 4.91 -6.91 2.66
C TRP A 69 4.67 -8.14 1.79
N CYS A 70 5.73 -8.87 1.46
CA CYS A 70 5.67 -10.15 0.77
C CYS A 70 6.11 -11.25 1.73
N ARG A 71 5.24 -12.23 1.99
CA ARG A 71 5.59 -13.44 2.72
C ARG A 71 6.11 -14.49 1.75
N LEU A 72 7.36 -14.92 1.95
CA LEU A 72 8.01 -15.98 1.18
C LEU A 72 8.02 -17.26 2.03
N PRO A 73 7.29 -18.32 1.64
CA PRO A 73 7.26 -19.58 2.39
C PRO A 73 8.66 -20.11 2.70
N GLY A 74 8.89 -20.47 3.97
CA GLY A 74 10.18 -20.97 4.45
C GLY A 74 11.32 -19.93 4.56
N ARG A 75 11.09 -18.66 4.16
CA ARG A 75 12.12 -17.60 4.19
C ARG A 75 11.74 -16.41 5.07
N GLY A 76 10.45 -16.22 5.36
CA GLY A 76 9.94 -15.14 6.22
C GLY A 76 9.19 -14.05 5.46
N GLU A 77 8.98 -12.91 6.11
CA GLU A 77 8.34 -11.74 5.51
C GLU A 77 9.36 -10.64 5.21
N PHE A 78 9.21 -10.02 4.04
CA PHE A 78 10.07 -8.96 3.55
C PHE A 78 9.21 -7.77 3.14
N PHE A 79 9.75 -6.55 3.20
CA PHE A 79 8.96 -5.34 2.94
C PHE A 79 9.58 -4.40 1.91
N SER A 80 8.71 -3.56 1.35
CA SER A 80 9.05 -2.30 0.70
C SER A 80 8.26 -1.19 1.39
N LYS A 81 8.94 -0.11 1.78
CA LYS A 81 8.33 1.04 2.49
C LYS A 81 8.74 2.34 1.80
N GLY A 82 7.75 3.17 1.49
CA GLY A 82 7.92 4.45 0.80
C GLY A 82 8.46 5.57 1.69
N HIS A 83 9.41 5.34 2.60
CA HIS A 83 9.89 6.36 3.55
C HIS A 83 10.40 7.64 2.88
N GLN A 84 11.06 7.51 1.72
CA GLN A 84 11.56 8.63 0.93
C GLN A 84 10.50 9.26 0.00
N GLN A 85 9.30 8.66 -0.05
CA GLN A 85 8.19 9.03 -0.92
C GLN A 85 6.93 9.23 -0.07
N ALA A 86 7.07 9.98 1.02
CA ALA A 86 6.00 10.23 1.95
C ALA A 86 5.31 11.58 1.67
N VAL A 87 4.01 11.65 1.95
CA VAL A 87 3.21 12.88 1.92
C VAL A 87 3.08 13.45 3.34
N SER A 88 3.05 14.78 3.49
CA SER A 88 2.93 15.47 4.78
C SER A 88 2.11 16.76 4.65
N GLY A 89 1.70 17.34 5.78
CA GLY A 89 0.95 18.60 5.82
C GLY A 89 -0.39 18.50 5.09
N THR A 90 -0.76 19.58 4.38
CA THR A 90 -1.89 19.60 3.45
C THR A 90 -1.36 19.50 2.02
N ALA A 91 -1.72 18.44 1.31
CA ALA A 91 -1.26 18.18 -0.04
C ALA A 91 -2.43 17.71 -0.91
N ASN A 92 -2.45 18.16 -2.17
CA ASN A 92 -3.41 17.68 -3.16
C ASN A 92 -3.09 16.24 -3.60
N TRP A 93 -4.03 15.63 -4.33
CA TRP A 93 -3.86 14.30 -4.90
C TRP A 93 -2.57 14.18 -5.71
N ALA A 94 -1.73 13.22 -5.35
CA ALA A 94 -0.54 12.84 -6.10
C ALA A 94 -0.39 11.32 -6.10
N ARG A 95 0.24 10.79 -7.14
CA ARG A 95 0.50 9.35 -7.29
C ARG A 95 1.79 8.97 -6.57
N TYR A 96 1.74 7.85 -5.86
CA TYR A 96 2.85 7.22 -5.15
C TYR A 96 2.99 5.77 -5.60
N GLU A 97 4.22 5.27 -5.68
CA GLU A 97 4.49 3.91 -6.12
C GLU A 97 5.75 3.35 -5.44
N ILE A 98 5.66 2.15 -4.87
CA ILE A 98 6.81 1.46 -4.27
C ILE A 98 7.08 0.13 -4.97
N PRO A 99 8.36 -0.19 -5.27
CA PRO A 99 8.75 -1.43 -5.90
C PRO A 99 9.05 -2.55 -4.90
N PHE A 100 8.84 -3.80 -5.29
CA PHE A 100 9.39 -4.99 -4.63
C PHE A 100 9.87 -6.00 -5.68
N TYR A 101 11.14 -6.37 -5.62
CA TYR A 101 11.76 -7.24 -6.62
C TYR A 101 11.71 -8.70 -6.18
N LEU A 102 11.12 -9.55 -7.00
CA LEU A 102 11.10 -11.01 -6.82
C LEU A 102 12.07 -11.66 -7.80
N LYS A 103 13.10 -12.32 -7.27
CA LYS A 103 14.03 -13.16 -8.02
C LYS A 103 13.42 -14.54 -8.31
N GLU A 104 14.12 -15.32 -9.11
CA GLU A 104 13.87 -16.76 -9.21
C GLU A 104 13.95 -17.44 -7.83
N GLY A 105 13.06 -18.39 -7.58
CA GLY A 105 12.86 -19.06 -6.29
C GLY A 105 12.08 -18.22 -5.27
N GLN A 106 11.71 -16.97 -5.57
CA GLN A 106 10.97 -16.10 -4.65
C GLN A 106 9.50 -16.02 -5.05
N LYS A 107 8.71 -16.98 -4.55
CA LYS A 107 7.26 -17.06 -4.76
C LYS A 107 6.52 -16.68 -3.48
N PRO A 108 5.94 -15.48 -3.38
CA PRO A 108 5.15 -15.14 -2.20
C PRO A 108 3.81 -15.87 -2.20
N ASP A 109 3.38 -16.30 -1.03
CA ASP A 109 2.05 -16.87 -0.81
C ASP A 109 1.06 -15.82 -0.27
N LEU A 110 1.56 -14.67 0.20
CA LEU A 110 0.76 -13.55 0.67
C LEU A 110 1.49 -12.23 0.39
N ILE A 111 0.76 -11.27 -0.20
CA ILE A 111 1.20 -9.88 -0.33
C ILE A 111 0.23 -8.99 0.46
N LYS A 112 0.75 -8.20 1.40
CA LYS A 112 -0.04 -7.25 2.21
C LYS A 112 0.20 -5.83 1.70
N LEU A 113 -0.87 -5.08 1.49
CA LEU A 113 -0.85 -3.69 1.04
C LEU A 113 -1.36 -2.80 2.17
N ASN A 114 -0.50 -1.92 2.65
CA ASN A 114 -0.75 -1.06 3.80
C ASN A 114 -0.53 0.42 3.45
N LEU A 115 -1.10 1.30 4.28
CA LEU A 115 -0.72 2.69 4.37
C LEU A 115 -0.23 2.95 5.79
N THR A 116 1.00 3.43 5.94
CA THR A 116 1.51 3.85 7.25
C THR A 116 1.34 5.35 7.38
N VAL A 117 0.75 5.79 8.49
CA VAL A 117 0.58 7.19 8.87
C VAL A 117 1.34 7.40 10.16
N GLU A 118 2.39 8.20 10.11
CA GLU A 118 3.15 8.66 11.27
C GLU A 118 2.60 10.03 11.68
N GLY A 119 2.01 10.12 12.87
CA GLY A 119 1.44 11.36 13.41
C GLY A 119 -0.07 11.50 13.26
N ALA A 120 -0.59 12.73 13.20
CA ALA A 120 -2.02 13.00 13.27
C ALA A 120 -2.50 13.94 12.15
N GLY A 121 -3.70 13.70 11.64
CA GLY A 121 -4.32 14.46 10.55
C GLY A 121 -5.17 13.56 9.67
N THR A 122 -5.60 14.10 8.52
CA THR A 122 -6.42 13.33 7.58
C THR A 122 -5.59 12.87 6.39
N VAL A 123 -5.77 11.60 6.02
CA VAL A 123 -5.21 11.03 4.79
C VAL A 123 -6.32 10.40 3.97
N TRP A 124 -6.30 10.65 2.66
CA TRP A 124 -7.09 9.90 1.70
C TRP A 124 -6.19 9.05 0.81
N ILE A 125 -6.70 7.90 0.42
CA ILE A 125 -6.08 7.00 -0.52
C ILE A 125 -7.10 6.49 -1.53
N LYS A 126 -6.75 6.41 -2.81
CA LYS A 126 -7.58 5.84 -3.88
C LYS A 126 -6.71 5.21 -4.97
N ASN A 127 -7.35 4.56 -5.94
CA ASN A 127 -6.69 3.94 -7.10
C ASN A 127 -5.57 2.98 -6.67
N ILE A 128 -5.87 2.13 -5.68
CA ILE A 128 -4.94 1.15 -5.11
C ILE A 128 -4.78 0.00 -6.11
N GLU A 129 -3.56 -0.20 -6.58
CA GLU A 129 -3.23 -1.21 -7.58
C GLU A 129 -1.97 -1.97 -7.19
N LEU A 130 -2.00 -3.29 -7.42
CA LEU A 130 -0.84 -4.15 -7.42
C LEU A 130 -0.54 -4.56 -8.86
N LEU A 131 0.67 -4.24 -9.33
CA LEU A 131 1.12 -4.50 -10.70
C LEU A 131 2.27 -5.49 -10.69
N LYS A 132 2.39 -6.24 -11.79
CA LYS A 132 3.51 -7.13 -12.08
C LYS A 132 4.14 -6.72 -13.40
N THR A 133 5.45 -6.53 -13.39
CA THR A 133 6.27 -6.36 -14.60
C THR A 133 7.29 -7.50 -14.64
N PRO A 134 7.27 -8.37 -15.66
CA PRO A 134 8.27 -9.43 -15.80
C PRO A 134 9.69 -8.85 -15.85
N LEU A 135 10.65 -9.55 -15.24
CA LEU A 135 12.05 -9.24 -15.42
C LEU A 135 12.53 -9.83 -16.74
N ALA A 136 13.39 -9.09 -17.45
CA ALA A 136 14.06 -9.65 -18.62
C ALA A 136 14.88 -10.86 -18.18
N SER A 137 14.70 -11.97 -18.90
CA SER A 137 15.49 -13.19 -18.83
C SER A 137 16.86 -13.00 -19.47
#